data_AF-A0A943YQI6-F1
#
_entry.id   AF-A0A943YQI6-F1
#
_cell.length_a   1.000
_cell.length_b   1.000
_cell.length_c   1.000
_cell.angle_alpha   90.00
_cell.angle_beta   90.00
_cell.angle_gamma   90.00
#
_symmetry.space_group_name_H-M   'P 1'
#
loop_
_entity.id
_entity.type
_entity.pdbx_description
1 polymer ?
#
loop_
_entity_poly.entity_id
_entity_poly.type
_entity_poly.pdbx_seq_one_letter_code
_entity_poly.pdbx_strand_id
1 'polypeptide(L)'
;MLTLFPKFKKRMIIFEVVYVALMVTLYVLKPTASPIALALMLIVGGLFIAAAQYINAVNTHNRQLNRLYNQLDAEGFLKEYEPHLQQNPSNPQLYTMVRLHLTNAYAAQGRFDEAMKLLTSTPIRACKKPEQTLMNRFAVTSNLCYCAEQMGDLDTAKKYLDELHGYKNELEEIQKTKKPKQRMAFSCELNDQCMKLLSTGKCDVQALKTQVQNNNTQQLHRITTSLWIARAYLAEQNRREAENILQQIVKLAPDLYPGKEAARMLAELPAAAQAK
;
A
#
# COMPACT_ATOMS: atom_id res chain seq x y z
N MET A 1 -0.01 -8.66 13.39
CA MET A 1 -1.46 -8.61 13.04
C MET A 1 -2.38 -8.49 14.25
N LEU A 2 -2.30 -9.36 15.27
CA LEU A 2 -3.18 -9.26 16.44
C LEU A 2 -3.06 -7.94 17.23
N THR A 3 -1.89 -7.29 17.23
CA THR A 3 -1.71 -5.93 17.77
C THR A 3 -2.50 -4.88 17.00
N LEU A 4 -2.63 -5.05 15.68
CA LEU A 4 -3.34 -4.12 14.82
C LEU A 4 -4.86 -4.23 15.00
N PHE A 5 -5.34 -5.47 15.22
CA PHE A 5 -6.76 -5.78 15.40
C PHE A 5 -7.02 -6.34 16.82
N PRO A 6 -7.09 -5.48 17.84
CA PRO A 6 -7.19 -5.90 19.24
C PRO A 6 -8.43 -6.73 19.53
N LYS A 7 -9.50 -6.60 18.73
CA LYS A 7 -10.69 -7.46 18.82
C LYS A 7 -10.35 -8.95 18.68
N PHE A 8 -9.45 -9.33 17.78
CA PHE A 8 -9.05 -10.74 17.62
C PHE A 8 -8.13 -11.19 18.75
N LYS A 9 -7.28 -10.31 19.28
CA LYS A 9 -6.50 -10.59 20.49
C LYS A 9 -7.41 -10.87 21.69
N LYS A 10 -8.45 -10.04 21.90
CA LYS A 10 -9.44 -10.26 22.98
C LYS A 10 -10.19 -11.58 22.80
N ARG A 11 -10.64 -11.90 21.59
CA ARG A 11 -11.29 -13.19 21.27
C ARG A 11 -10.37 -14.38 21.54
N MET A 12 -9.10 -14.28 21.17
CA MET A 12 -8.09 -15.32 21.42
C MET A 12 -8.00 -15.63 22.92
N ILE A 13 -7.81 -14.60 23.75
CA ILE A 13 -7.70 -14.75 25.21
C ILE A 13 -8.97 -15.40 25.78
N ILE A 14 -10.17 -14.95 25.36
CA ILE A 14 -11.44 -15.54 25.82
C ILE A 14 -11.51 -17.03 25.47
N PHE A 15 -11.19 -17.39 24.22
CA PHE A 15 -11.24 -18.78 23.79
C PHE A 15 -10.19 -19.65 24.47
N GLU A 16 -8.98 -19.14 24.71
CA GLU A 16 -7.94 -19.84 25.46
C GLU A 16 -8.37 -20.10 26.90
N VAL A 17 -8.94 -19.12 27.59
CA VAL A 17 -9.44 -19.30 28.98
C VAL A 17 -10.54 -20.36 29.04
N VAL A 18 -11.51 -20.30 28.13
CA VAL A 18 -12.58 -21.31 28.06
C VAL A 18 -12.00 -22.69 27.74
N TYR A 19 -11.06 -22.77 26.82
CA TYR A 19 -10.42 -24.03 26.43
C TYR A 19 -9.63 -24.65 27.59
N VAL A 20 -8.85 -23.86 28.33
CA VAL A 20 -8.14 -24.32 29.53
C VAL A 20 -9.12 -24.83 30.58
N ALA A 21 -10.22 -24.10 30.85
CA ALA A 21 -11.24 -24.52 31.80
C ALA A 21 -11.89 -25.86 31.41
N LEU A 22 -12.16 -26.07 30.12
CA LEU A 22 -12.66 -27.34 29.59
C LEU A 22 -11.63 -28.47 29.76
N MET A 23 -10.34 -28.21 29.52
CA MET A 23 -9.28 -29.20 29.70
C MET A 23 -9.09 -29.59 31.17
N VAL A 24 -9.17 -28.63 32.10
CA VAL A 24 -9.15 -28.91 33.55
C VAL A 24 -10.37 -29.74 33.97
N THR A 25 -11.55 -29.40 33.48
CA THR A 25 -12.78 -30.16 33.76
C THR A 25 -12.66 -31.59 33.23
N LEU A 26 -12.12 -31.77 32.02
CA LEU A 26 -11.87 -33.10 31.43
C LEU A 26 -10.90 -33.93 32.28
N TYR A 27 -9.84 -33.30 32.80
CA TYR A 27 -8.88 -33.97 33.70
C TYR A 27 -9.54 -34.45 34.99
N VAL A 28 -10.38 -33.61 35.60
CA VAL A 28 -11.14 -33.95 36.83
C VAL A 28 -12.14 -35.08 36.57
N LEU A 29 -12.85 -35.06 35.44
CA LEU A 29 -13.85 -36.07 35.08
C LEU A 29 -13.23 -37.40 34.64
N LYS A 30 -11.99 -37.40 34.16
CA LYS A 30 -11.27 -38.61 33.69
C LYS A 30 -9.87 -38.68 34.32
N PRO A 31 -9.77 -39.00 35.62
CA PRO A 31 -8.48 -39.02 36.32
C PRO A 31 -7.53 -40.12 35.83
N THR A 32 -8.03 -41.15 35.14
CA THR A 32 -7.23 -42.21 34.52
C THR A 32 -6.68 -41.84 33.13
N ALA A 33 -7.05 -40.68 32.58
CA ALA A 33 -6.54 -40.23 31.29
C ALA A 33 -5.04 -39.93 31.38
N SER A 34 -4.31 -40.28 30.31
CA SER A 34 -2.86 -40.01 30.22
C SER A 34 -2.57 -38.52 30.38
N PRO A 35 -1.79 -38.09 31.39
CA PRO A 35 -1.43 -36.69 31.59
C PRO A 35 -0.68 -36.10 30.38
N ILE A 36 0.14 -36.91 29.72
CA ILE A 36 0.89 -36.51 28.52
C ILE A 36 -0.08 -36.22 27.36
N ALA A 37 -1.09 -37.07 27.16
CA ALA A 37 -2.08 -36.87 26.12
C ALA A 37 -2.92 -35.59 26.37
N LEU A 38 -3.30 -35.34 27.63
CA LEU A 38 -4.00 -34.11 28.01
C LEU A 38 -3.14 -32.86 27.83
N ALA A 39 -1.86 -32.91 28.20
CA ALA A 39 -0.93 -31.82 27.97
C ALA A 39 -0.74 -31.52 26.47
N LEU A 40 -0.61 -32.55 25.63
CA LEU A 40 -0.52 -32.39 24.18
C LEU A 40 -1.79 -31.80 23.59
N MET A 41 -2.97 -32.28 24.00
CA MET A 41 -4.24 -31.69 23.59
C MET A 41 -4.32 -30.21 23.98
N LEU A 42 -3.95 -29.85 25.21
CA LEU A 42 -3.95 -28.48 25.67
C LEU A 42 -3.05 -27.58 24.81
N ILE A 43 -1.83 -28.01 24.51
CA ILE A 43 -0.89 -27.25 23.68
C ILE A 43 -1.42 -27.09 22.25
N VAL A 44 -1.84 -28.20 21.64
CA VAL A 44 -2.30 -28.21 20.24
C VAL A 44 -3.55 -27.37 20.07
N GLY A 45 -4.54 -27.50 20.96
CA GLY A 45 -5.76 -26.71 20.91
C GLY A 45 -5.51 -25.21 21.13
N GLY A 46 -4.61 -24.85 22.06
CA GLY A 46 -4.18 -23.45 22.24
C GLY A 46 -3.54 -22.88 20.97
N LEU A 47 -2.64 -23.63 20.31
CA LEU A 47 -2.04 -23.23 19.04
C LEU A 47 -3.08 -23.06 17.93
N PHE A 48 -4.08 -23.94 17.85
CA PHE A 48 -5.18 -23.81 16.89
C PHE A 48 -6.00 -22.54 17.10
N ILE A 49 -6.33 -22.21 18.35
CA ILE A 49 -7.07 -20.98 18.69
C ILE A 49 -6.24 -19.74 18.28
N ALA A 50 -4.96 -19.70 18.65
CA ALA A 50 -4.07 -18.60 18.30
C ALA A 50 -3.90 -18.44 16.78
N ALA A 51 -3.69 -19.54 16.05
CA ALA A 51 -3.57 -19.54 14.60
C ALA A 51 -4.87 -19.06 13.93
N ALA A 52 -6.03 -19.53 14.37
CA ALA A 52 -7.32 -19.12 13.83
C ALA A 52 -7.56 -17.61 14.01
N GLN A 53 -7.27 -17.05 15.19
CA GLN A 53 -7.43 -15.60 15.40
C GLN A 53 -6.41 -14.78 14.61
N TYR A 54 -5.18 -15.27 14.45
CA TYR A 54 -4.19 -14.61 13.62
C TYR A 54 -4.63 -14.57 12.14
N ILE A 55 -5.10 -15.69 11.60
CA ILE A 55 -5.63 -15.79 10.23
C ILE A 55 -6.81 -14.84 10.04
N ASN A 56 -7.75 -14.79 10.99
CA ASN A 56 -8.88 -13.85 10.93
C ASN A 56 -8.43 -12.38 10.91
N ALA A 57 -7.39 -12.02 11.66
CA ALA A 57 -6.81 -10.68 11.62
C ALA A 57 -6.15 -10.38 10.28
N VAL A 58 -5.43 -11.33 9.69
CA VAL A 58 -4.84 -11.21 8.34
C VAL A 58 -5.94 -11.05 7.29
N ASN A 59 -6.98 -11.87 7.33
CA ASN A 59 -8.10 -11.81 6.37
C ASN A 59 -8.84 -10.47 6.46
N THR A 60 -9.03 -9.95 7.68
CA THR A 60 -9.64 -8.62 7.88
C THR A 60 -8.79 -7.52 7.27
N HIS A 61 -7.48 -7.55 7.50
CA HIS A 61 -6.55 -6.62 6.88
C HIS A 61 -6.58 -6.69 5.36
N ASN A 62 -6.49 -7.89 4.79
CA ASN A 62 -6.54 -8.09 3.34
C ASN A 62 -7.86 -7.59 2.74
N ARG A 63 -8.99 -7.79 3.44
CA ARG A 63 -10.28 -7.25 3.03
C ARG A 63 -10.28 -5.72 3.00
N GLN A 64 -9.69 -5.08 4.00
CA GLN A 64 -9.53 -3.63 4.03
C GLN A 64 -8.61 -3.13 2.90
N LEU A 65 -7.47 -3.80 2.67
CA LEU A 65 -6.61 -3.45 1.53
C LEU A 65 -7.32 -3.63 0.19
N ASN A 66 -8.09 -4.70 0.02
CA ASN A 66 -8.88 -4.92 -1.19
C ASN A 66 -9.94 -3.84 -1.40
N ARG A 67 -10.53 -3.33 -0.30
CA ARG A 67 -11.47 -2.22 -0.33
C ARG A 67 -10.84 -0.96 -0.92
N LEU A 68 -9.63 -0.61 -0.47
CA LEU A 68 -8.89 0.53 -1.01
C LEU A 68 -8.43 0.29 -2.46
N TYR A 69 -7.66 -0.78 -2.68
CA TYR A 69 -6.91 -0.95 -3.91
C TYR A 69 -7.74 -1.47 -5.08
N ASN A 70 -8.81 -2.21 -4.83
CA ASN A 70 -9.59 -2.88 -5.88
C ASN A 70 -11.06 -2.45 -5.93
N GLN A 71 -11.67 -2.18 -4.77
CA GLN A 71 -13.04 -1.62 -4.74
C GLN A 71 -13.05 -0.09 -4.84
N LEU A 72 -11.87 0.54 -4.79
CA LEU A 72 -11.70 2.00 -4.92
C LEU A 72 -12.47 2.80 -3.86
N ASP A 73 -12.75 2.19 -2.72
CA ASP A 73 -13.47 2.81 -1.60
C ASP A 73 -12.47 3.31 -0.55
N ALA A 74 -11.85 4.45 -0.85
CA ALA A 74 -10.86 5.09 0.02
C ALA A 74 -11.50 5.62 1.32
N GLU A 75 -12.71 6.18 1.26
CA GLU A 75 -13.40 6.71 2.43
C GLU A 75 -13.75 5.60 3.43
N GLY A 76 -14.35 4.52 2.93
CA GLY A 76 -14.69 3.36 3.73
C GLY A 76 -13.46 2.64 4.28
N PHE A 77 -12.36 2.62 3.54
CA PHE A 77 -11.07 2.18 4.06
C PHE A 77 -10.61 3.05 5.23
N LEU A 78 -10.54 4.38 5.05
CA LEU A 78 -10.07 5.31 6.09
C LEU A 78 -10.90 5.21 7.37
N LYS A 79 -12.23 5.17 7.25
CA LYS A 79 -13.15 5.03 8.39
C LYS A 79 -12.83 3.84 9.29
N GLU A 80 -12.43 2.71 8.70
CA GLU A 80 -12.09 1.50 9.46
C GLU A 80 -10.60 1.42 9.82
N TYR A 81 -9.72 1.96 8.97
CA TYR A 81 -8.29 1.70 9.03
C TYR A 81 -7.50 2.79 9.78
N GLU A 82 -7.95 4.04 9.73
CA GLU A 82 -7.29 5.18 10.37
C GLU A 82 -7.14 5.03 11.90
N PRO A 83 -8.11 4.45 12.65
CA PRO A 83 -7.94 4.17 14.08
C PRO A 83 -6.71 3.29 14.39
N HIS A 84 -6.20 2.53 13.42
CA HIS A 84 -5.02 1.70 13.60
C HIS A 84 -3.72 2.50 13.80
N LEU A 85 -3.68 3.80 13.46
CA LEU A 85 -2.53 4.67 13.77
C LEU A 85 -2.21 4.69 15.26
N GLN A 86 -3.23 4.59 16.11
CA GLN A 86 -3.10 4.61 17.57
C GLN A 86 -2.51 3.31 18.14
N GLN A 87 -2.56 2.19 17.39
CA GLN A 87 -2.13 0.88 17.88
C GLN A 87 -0.59 0.75 17.99
N ASN A 88 0.16 1.68 17.40
CA ASN A 88 1.61 1.83 17.51
C ASN A 88 2.40 0.51 17.62
N PRO A 89 2.31 -0.39 16.62
CA PRO A 89 2.88 -1.73 16.73
C PRO A 89 4.40 -1.68 16.89
N SER A 90 4.95 -2.52 17.78
CA SER A 90 6.40 -2.60 18.01
C SER A 90 7.18 -3.14 16.81
N ASN A 91 6.54 -3.97 15.98
CA ASN A 91 7.13 -4.48 14.74
C ASN A 91 7.35 -3.33 13.74
N PRO A 92 8.61 -3.02 13.35
CA PRO A 92 8.93 -1.91 12.46
C PRO A 92 8.25 -1.98 11.10
N GLN A 93 8.15 -3.17 10.48
CA GLN A 93 7.51 -3.33 9.18
C GLN A 93 6.01 -3.07 9.25
N LEU A 94 5.34 -3.64 10.25
CA LEU A 94 3.91 -3.40 10.45
C LEU A 94 3.63 -1.93 10.77
N TYR A 95 4.52 -1.28 11.52
CA TYR A 95 4.42 0.14 11.85
C TYR A 95 4.46 1.04 10.61
N THR A 96 5.41 0.80 9.70
CA THR A 96 5.54 1.55 8.45
C THR A 96 4.42 1.22 7.47
N MET A 97 4.09 -0.07 7.30
CA MET A 97 3.07 -0.54 6.36
C MET A 97 1.69 0.09 6.60
N VAL A 98 1.25 0.19 7.87
CA VAL A 98 -0.03 0.82 8.21
C VAL A 98 -0.08 2.26 7.72
N ARG A 99 1.01 3.01 7.87
CA ARG A 99 1.09 4.41 7.48
C ARG A 99 1.14 4.57 5.97
N LEU A 100 1.88 3.71 5.27
CA LEU A 100 1.92 3.71 3.80
C LEU A 100 0.51 3.52 3.22
N HIS A 101 -0.25 2.53 3.70
CA HIS A 101 -1.61 2.30 3.19
C HIS A 101 -2.56 3.47 3.49
N LEU A 102 -2.46 4.08 4.67
CA LEU A 102 -3.23 5.28 5.00
C LEU A 102 -2.86 6.46 4.10
N THR A 103 -1.58 6.66 3.82
CA THR A 103 -1.13 7.74 2.93
C THR A 103 -1.57 7.52 1.50
N ASN A 104 -1.61 6.28 1.02
CA ASN A 104 -2.18 5.97 -0.29
C ASN A 104 -3.67 6.30 -0.34
N ALA A 105 -4.42 6.04 0.75
CA ALA A 105 -5.83 6.39 0.83
C ALA A 105 -6.06 7.91 0.90
N TYR A 106 -5.25 8.66 1.68
CA TYR A 106 -5.28 10.13 1.66
C TYR A 106 -4.97 10.68 0.28
N ALA A 107 -3.92 10.19 -0.38
CA ALA A 107 -3.58 10.59 -1.73
C ALA A 107 -4.68 10.24 -2.75
N ALA A 108 -5.34 9.08 -2.60
CA ALA A 108 -6.50 8.71 -3.42
C ALA A 108 -7.69 9.65 -3.25
N GLN A 109 -7.80 10.35 -2.11
CA GLN A 109 -8.78 11.41 -1.87
C GLN A 109 -8.28 12.81 -2.27
N GLY A 110 -7.03 12.94 -2.74
CA GLY A 110 -6.40 14.22 -3.06
C GLY A 110 -5.86 14.97 -1.84
N ARG A 111 -5.84 14.33 -0.66
CA ARG A 111 -5.34 14.89 0.61
C ARG A 111 -3.81 14.74 0.70
N PHE A 112 -3.09 15.32 -0.26
CA PHE A 112 -1.64 15.15 -0.39
C PHE A 112 -0.87 15.75 0.79
N ASP A 113 -1.25 16.92 1.29
CA ASP A 113 -0.63 17.54 2.46
C ASP A 113 -0.71 16.64 3.70
N GLU A 114 -1.85 15.99 3.92
CA GLU A 114 -2.04 15.08 5.05
C GLU A 114 -1.23 13.79 4.89
N ALA A 115 -1.14 13.26 3.67
CA ALA A 115 -0.27 12.14 3.35
C ALA A 115 1.21 12.49 3.63
N MET A 116 1.68 13.63 3.14
CA MET A 116 3.06 14.08 3.36
C MET A 116 3.34 14.35 4.83
N LYS A 117 2.43 15.03 5.54
CA LYS A 117 2.55 15.28 6.98
C LYS A 117 2.66 13.98 7.77
N LEU A 118 1.85 12.96 7.45
CA LEU A 118 1.93 11.67 8.11
C LEU A 118 3.26 10.96 7.84
N LEU A 119 3.76 10.96 6.60
CA LEU A 119 5.02 10.29 6.25
C LEU A 119 6.25 10.99 6.82
N THR A 120 6.31 12.32 6.72
CA THR A 120 7.44 13.12 7.23
C THR A 120 7.55 13.06 8.75
N SER A 121 6.41 13.02 9.47
CA SER A 121 6.39 12.86 10.92
C SER A 121 6.58 11.41 11.39
N THR A 122 6.65 10.44 10.49
CA THR A 122 6.81 9.03 10.82
C THR A 122 8.29 8.66 10.98
N PRO A 123 8.74 8.28 12.19
CA PRO A 123 10.09 7.76 12.36
C PRO A 123 10.23 6.39 11.71
N ILE A 124 11.24 6.23 10.86
CA ILE A 124 11.57 4.94 10.25
C ILE A 124 12.36 4.11 11.26
N ARG A 125 11.69 3.12 11.84
CA ARG A 125 12.26 2.24 12.88
C ARG A 125 13.25 1.25 12.28
N ALA A 126 14.36 1.04 12.98
CA ALA A 126 15.34 0.04 12.62
C ALA A 126 14.74 -1.37 12.67
N CYS A 127 14.87 -2.09 11.57
CA CYS A 127 14.49 -3.48 11.44
C CYS A 127 15.63 -4.40 11.87
N LYS A 128 15.33 -5.67 12.16
CA LYS A 128 16.37 -6.68 12.46
C LYS A 128 17.40 -6.83 11.34
N LYS A 129 16.96 -6.67 10.09
CA LYS A 129 17.84 -6.67 8.90
C LYS A 129 17.97 -5.23 8.39
N PRO A 130 19.21 -4.71 8.21
CA PRO A 130 19.42 -3.37 7.67
C PRO A 130 18.72 -3.12 6.33
N GLU A 131 18.73 -4.13 5.46
CA GLU A 131 18.01 -4.10 4.18
C GLU A 131 16.51 -3.78 4.34
N GLN A 132 15.84 -4.34 5.35
CA GLN A 132 14.42 -4.06 5.57
C GLN A 132 14.17 -2.62 6.04
N THR A 133 15.11 -2.05 6.80
CA THR A 133 15.07 -0.63 7.16
C THR A 133 15.20 0.23 5.90
N LEU A 134 16.13 -0.13 5.02
CA LEU A 134 16.35 0.57 3.75
C LEU A 134 15.15 0.46 2.80
N MET A 135 14.51 -0.71 2.72
CA MET A 135 13.25 -0.89 1.99
C MET A 135 12.12 -0.03 2.55
N ASN A 136 12.03 0.12 3.88
CA ASN A 136 11.06 1.03 4.49
C ASN A 136 11.33 2.49 4.12
N ARG A 137 12.62 2.91 4.07
CA ARG A 137 13.01 4.25 3.59
C ARG A 137 12.60 4.45 2.13
N PHE A 138 12.96 3.49 1.28
CA PHE A 138 12.59 3.51 -0.13
C PHE A 138 11.08 3.67 -0.34
N ALA A 139 10.26 2.88 0.35
CA ALA A 139 8.80 2.93 0.21
C ALA A 139 8.20 4.26 0.72
N VAL A 140 8.68 4.78 1.84
CA VAL A 140 8.23 6.08 2.39
C VAL A 140 8.62 7.22 1.45
N THR A 141 9.86 7.26 0.98
CA THR A 141 10.35 8.29 0.06
C THR A 141 9.65 8.22 -1.29
N SER A 142 9.30 7.03 -1.79
CA SER A 142 8.54 6.89 -3.05
C SER A 142 7.15 7.50 -2.94
N ASN A 143 6.45 7.28 -1.83
CA ASN A 143 5.15 7.91 -1.59
C ASN A 143 5.26 9.43 -1.40
N LEU A 144 6.33 9.92 -0.75
CA LEU A 144 6.59 11.35 -0.62
C LEU A 144 6.87 12.01 -1.97
N CYS A 145 7.68 11.37 -2.81
CA CYS A 145 7.96 11.78 -4.19
C CYS A 145 6.65 11.87 -4.98
N TYR A 146 5.83 10.82 -4.94
CA TYR A 146 4.52 10.81 -5.60
C TYR A 146 3.61 11.97 -5.15
N CYS A 147 3.53 12.26 -3.84
CA CYS A 147 2.72 13.37 -3.37
C CYS A 147 3.25 14.72 -3.89
N ALA A 148 4.56 14.94 -3.85
CA ALA A 148 5.19 16.16 -4.36
C ALA A 148 4.96 16.32 -5.89
N GLU A 149 5.06 15.23 -6.66
CA GLU A 149 4.73 15.18 -8.09
C GLU A 149 3.28 15.62 -8.36
N GLN A 150 2.31 15.12 -7.58
CA GLN A 150 0.89 15.49 -7.75
C GLN A 150 0.60 16.95 -7.39
N MET A 151 1.35 17.51 -6.44
CA MET A 151 1.22 18.91 -6.04
C MET A 151 1.98 19.88 -6.96
N GLY A 152 2.78 19.36 -7.90
CA GLY A 152 3.61 20.18 -8.79
C GLY A 152 4.83 20.81 -8.09
N ASP A 153 5.19 20.36 -6.89
CA ASP A 153 6.39 20.82 -6.18
C ASP A 153 7.60 20.04 -6.72
N LEU A 154 8.16 20.55 -7.83
CA LEU A 154 9.22 19.87 -8.57
C LEU A 154 10.54 19.82 -7.79
N ASP A 155 10.84 20.83 -6.97
CA ASP A 155 12.07 20.86 -6.18
C ASP A 155 12.05 19.77 -5.10
N THR A 156 10.93 19.66 -4.37
CA THR A 156 10.74 18.61 -3.37
C THR A 156 10.66 17.22 -4.02
N ALA A 157 9.94 17.09 -5.14
CA ALA A 157 9.84 15.83 -5.86
C ALA A 157 11.21 15.35 -6.37
N LYS A 158 12.02 16.26 -6.94
CA LYS A 158 13.39 15.96 -7.38
C LYS A 158 14.26 15.51 -6.22
N LYS A 159 14.22 16.20 -5.07
CA LYS A 159 14.97 15.79 -3.88
C LYS A 159 14.66 14.35 -3.48
N TYR A 160 13.37 14.00 -3.41
CA TYR A 160 12.99 12.63 -3.07
C TYR A 160 13.35 11.61 -4.14
N LEU A 161 13.32 11.97 -5.42
CA LEU A 161 13.80 11.10 -6.50
C LEU A 161 15.30 10.82 -6.38
N ASP A 162 16.11 11.84 -6.11
CA ASP A 162 17.56 11.68 -5.91
C ASP A 162 17.85 10.77 -4.68
N GLU A 163 17.07 10.90 -3.60
CA GLU A 163 17.12 9.98 -2.45
C GLU A 163 16.74 8.54 -2.83
N LEU A 164 15.70 8.34 -3.65
CA LEU A 164 15.28 7.02 -4.14
C LEU A 164 16.36 6.33 -4.95
N HIS A 165 17.05 7.06 -5.84
CA HIS A 165 18.18 6.51 -6.59
C HIS A 165 19.31 6.08 -5.66
N GLY A 166 19.62 6.86 -4.62
CA GLY A 166 20.58 6.48 -3.58
C GLY A 166 20.21 5.17 -2.89
N TYR A 167 18.98 5.07 -2.38
CA TYR A 167 18.49 3.86 -1.73
C TYR A 167 18.42 2.66 -2.67
N LYS A 168 18.04 2.85 -3.93
CA LYS A 168 18.06 1.79 -4.95
C LYS A 168 19.46 1.22 -5.11
N ASN A 169 20.47 2.09 -5.27
CA ASN A 169 21.86 1.66 -5.43
C ASN A 169 22.34 0.86 -4.23
N GLU A 170 22.08 1.34 -3.01
CA GLU A 170 22.40 0.60 -1.77
C GLU A 170 21.69 -0.76 -1.71
N LEU A 171 20.41 -0.83 -2.08
CA LEU A 171 19.64 -2.07 -2.11
C LEU A 171 20.18 -3.07 -3.14
N GLU A 172 20.57 -2.59 -4.32
CA GLU A 172 21.16 -3.39 -5.39
C GLU A 172 22.54 -3.95 -5.01
N GLU A 173 23.38 -3.18 -4.33
CA GLU A 173 24.63 -3.70 -3.76
C GLU A 173 24.37 -4.83 -2.76
N ILE A 174 23.37 -4.68 -1.89
CA ILE A 174 22.94 -5.77 -1.00
C ILE A 174 22.48 -6.98 -1.81
N GLN A 175 21.72 -6.80 -2.91
CA GLN A 175 21.26 -7.91 -3.75
C GLN A 175 22.40 -8.70 -4.40
N LYS A 176 23.53 -8.06 -4.73
CA LYS A 176 24.69 -8.74 -5.34
C LYS A 176 25.23 -9.86 -4.44
N THR A 177 25.18 -9.66 -3.12
CA THR A 177 25.60 -10.66 -2.12
C THR A 177 24.65 -11.84 -1.98
N LYS A 178 23.44 -11.75 -2.55
CA LYS A 178 22.40 -12.77 -2.44
C LYS A 178 22.39 -13.73 -3.61
N LYS A 179 21.86 -14.93 -3.35
CA LYS A 179 21.55 -15.93 -4.38
C LYS A 179 20.51 -15.37 -5.34
N PRO A 180 20.59 -15.62 -6.66
CA PRO A 180 19.66 -15.06 -7.65
C PRO A 180 18.17 -15.21 -7.29
N LYS A 181 17.75 -16.38 -6.79
CA LYS A 181 16.36 -16.65 -6.36
C LYS A 181 15.87 -15.82 -5.15
N GLN A 182 16.76 -15.10 -4.47
CA GLN A 182 16.46 -14.27 -3.31
C GLN A 182 16.58 -12.78 -3.63
N ARG A 183 16.97 -12.43 -4.87
CA ARG A 183 17.13 -11.04 -5.29
C ARG A 183 15.78 -10.41 -5.55
N MET A 184 15.64 -9.16 -5.13
CA MET A 184 14.49 -8.31 -5.42
C MET A 184 14.90 -7.26 -6.44
N ALA A 185 14.03 -6.94 -7.39
CA ALA A 185 14.20 -5.80 -8.27
C ALA A 185 13.58 -4.56 -7.62
N PHE A 186 14.31 -3.45 -7.67
CA PHE A 186 13.83 -2.14 -7.21
C PHE A 186 13.81 -1.21 -8.42
N SER A 187 12.70 -0.49 -8.61
CA SER A 187 12.51 0.39 -9.75
C SER A 187 12.08 1.76 -9.29
N CYS A 188 12.73 2.79 -9.84
CA CYS A 188 12.32 4.18 -9.74
C CYS A 188 11.64 4.65 -11.04
N GLU A 189 11.42 3.74 -12.00
CA GLU A 189 11.01 4.07 -13.37
C GLU A 189 9.72 4.91 -13.41
N LEU A 190 8.75 4.63 -12.53
CA LEU A 190 7.53 5.45 -12.46
C LEU A 190 7.86 6.91 -12.12
N ASN A 191 8.60 7.12 -11.04
CA ASN A 191 8.98 8.45 -10.56
C ASN A 191 9.90 9.15 -11.58
N ASP A 192 10.83 8.42 -12.21
CA ASP A 192 11.69 8.95 -13.27
C ASP A 192 10.88 9.51 -14.44
N GLN A 193 9.87 8.76 -14.90
CA GLN A 193 9.03 9.19 -16.02
C GLN A 193 8.05 10.29 -15.62
N CYS A 194 7.48 10.26 -14.41
CA CYS A 194 6.68 11.37 -13.87
C CYS A 194 7.49 12.67 -13.80
N MET A 195 8.70 12.62 -13.26
CA MET A 195 9.57 13.80 -13.15
C MET A 195 10.01 14.33 -14.52
N LYS A 196 10.35 13.47 -15.47
CA LYS A 196 10.64 13.90 -16.85
C LYS A 196 9.44 14.57 -17.49
N LEU A 197 8.25 14.00 -17.34
CA LEU A 197 7.02 14.59 -17.87
C LEU A 197 6.78 15.98 -17.28
N LEU A 198 6.87 16.12 -15.95
CA LEU A 198 6.63 17.39 -15.26
C LEU A 198 7.67 18.46 -15.58
N SER A 199 8.94 18.08 -15.79
CA SER A 199 10.03 19.02 -16.04
C SER A 199 10.22 19.39 -17.52
N THR A 200 9.88 18.49 -18.44
CA THR A 200 10.19 18.66 -19.87
C THR A 200 8.98 18.52 -20.80
N GLY A 201 7.83 18.09 -20.28
CA GLY A 201 6.66 17.74 -21.10
C GLY A 201 6.81 16.43 -21.88
N LYS A 202 7.84 15.61 -21.59
CA LYS A 202 8.10 14.34 -22.29
C LYS A 202 8.37 13.21 -21.30
N CYS A 203 7.90 12.00 -21.63
CA CYS A 203 8.26 10.78 -20.93
C CYS A 203 8.12 9.56 -21.85
N ASP A 204 8.65 8.41 -21.42
CA ASP A 204 8.40 7.13 -22.07
C ASP A 204 7.01 6.59 -21.69
N VAL A 205 6.02 6.88 -22.53
CA VAL A 205 4.64 6.39 -22.37
C VAL A 205 4.58 4.85 -22.40
N GLN A 206 5.45 4.19 -23.15
CA GLN A 206 5.45 2.73 -23.25
C GLN A 206 5.97 2.08 -21.97
N ALA A 207 6.96 2.69 -21.30
CA ALA A 207 7.40 2.28 -19.97
C ALA A 207 6.24 2.36 -18.95
N LEU A 208 5.49 3.46 -18.94
CA LEU A 208 4.32 3.61 -18.07
C LEU A 208 3.21 2.58 -18.38
N LYS A 209 2.92 2.34 -19.65
CA LYS A 209 1.95 1.29 -20.06
C LYS A 209 2.38 -0.10 -19.59
N THR A 210 3.67 -0.41 -19.70
CA THR A 210 4.23 -1.68 -19.24
C THR A 210 4.02 -1.87 -17.74
N GLN A 211 4.16 -0.81 -16.95
CA GLN A 211 3.86 -0.88 -15.50
C GLN A 211 2.38 -1.16 -15.22
N VAL A 212 1.46 -0.51 -15.96
CA VAL A 212 0.01 -0.76 -15.82
C VAL A 212 -0.35 -2.20 -16.20
N GLN A 213 0.30 -2.76 -17.22
CA GLN A 213 0.09 -4.13 -17.68
C GLN A 213 0.64 -5.16 -16.68
N ASN A 214 1.81 -4.90 -16.12
CA ASN A 214 2.46 -5.80 -15.16
C ASN A 214 1.79 -5.78 -13.77
N ASN A 215 1.11 -4.68 -13.41
CA ASN A 215 0.36 -4.59 -12.16
C ASN A 215 -1.09 -5.08 -12.35
N ASN A 216 -1.32 -6.37 -12.15
CA ASN A 216 -2.65 -6.99 -12.31
C ASN A 216 -3.46 -7.09 -11.01
N THR A 217 -2.92 -6.67 -9.85
CA THR A 217 -3.55 -6.92 -8.54
C THR A 217 -4.09 -5.67 -7.83
N GLN A 218 -3.70 -4.46 -8.25
CA GLN A 218 -4.05 -3.21 -7.56
C GLN A 218 -4.63 -2.19 -8.54
N GLN A 219 -5.96 -2.14 -8.64
CA GLN A 219 -6.66 -1.25 -9.57
C GLN A 219 -6.40 0.23 -9.33
N LEU A 220 -6.29 0.67 -8.08
CA LEU A 220 -6.00 2.05 -7.72
C LEU A 220 -4.66 2.51 -8.34
N HIS A 221 -3.60 1.71 -8.22
CA HIS A 221 -2.28 2.04 -8.80
C HIS A 221 -2.33 2.10 -10.33
N ARG A 222 -3.08 1.18 -10.96
CA ARG A 222 -3.27 1.21 -12.42
C ARG A 222 -3.93 2.52 -12.85
N ILE A 223 -5.00 2.94 -12.16
CA ILE A 223 -5.73 4.17 -12.48
C ILE A 223 -4.83 5.40 -12.28
N THR A 224 -4.05 5.47 -11.21
CA THR A 224 -3.12 6.59 -10.97
C THR A 224 -2.01 6.65 -12.02
N THR A 225 -1.46 5.52 -12.45
CA THR A 225 -0.47 5.51 -13.55
C THR A 225 -1.10 5.80 -14.90
N SER A 226 -2.34 5.35 -15.15
CA SER A 226 -3.10 5.72 -16.35
C SER A 226 -3.36 7.21 -16.45
N LEU A 227 -3.57 7.91 -15.31
CA LEU A 227 -3.68 9.37 -15.31
C LEU A 227 -2.37 10.04 -15.78
N TRP A 228 -1.22 9.52 -15.36
CA TRP A 228 0.08 10.00 -15.86
C TRP A 228 0.26 9.75 -17.37
N ILE A 229 -0.20 8.61 -17.88
CA ILE A 229 -0.20 8.33 -19.32
C ILE A 229 -1.08 9.32 -20.07
N ALA A 230 -2.26 9.65 -19.55
CA ALA A 230 -3.13 10.65 -20.16
C ALA A 230 -2.48 12.05 -20.17
N ARG A 231 -1.84 12.46 -19.07
CA ARG A 231 -1.06 13.71 -18.99
C ARG A 231 0.04 13.74 -20.05
N ALA A 232 0.76 12.64 -20.24
CA ALA A 232 1.79 12.52 -21.27
C ALA A 232 1.22 12.68 -22.69
N TYR A 233 0.10 12.03 -23.00
CA TYR A 233 -0.54 12.17 -24.30
C TYR A 233 -1.03 13.59 -24.56
N LEU A 234 -1.54 14.30 -23.55
CA LEU A 234 -1.89 15.71 -23.69
C LEU A 234 -0.67 16.58 -23.98
N ALA A 235 0.47 16.34 -23.31
CA ALA A 235 1.71 17.05 -23.55
C ALA A 235 2.25 16.81 -24.99
N GLU A 236 2.04 15.61 -25.54
CA GLU A 236 2.37 15.25 -26.92
C GLU A 236 1.30 15.66 -27.96
N GLN A 237 0.25 16.39 -27.55
CA GLN A 237 -0.89 16.76 -28.40
C GLN A 237 -1.67 15.56 -28.99
N ASN A 238 -1.49 14.36 -28.43
CA ASN A 238 -2.25 13.17 -28.79
C ASN A 238 -3.59 13.13 -28.03
N ARG A 239 -4.48 14.05 -28.40
CA ARG A 239 -5.75 14.29 -27.73
C ARG A 239 -6.65 13.06 -27.68
N ARG A 240 -6.75 12.31 -28.78
CA ARG A 240 -7.66 11.15 -28.89
C ARG A 240 -7.34 10.08 -27.85
N GLU A 241 -6.06 9.73 -27.70
CA GLU A 241 -5.64 8.70 -26.75
C GLU A 241 -5.77 9.20 -25.30
N ALA A 242 -5.47 10.48 -25.04
CA ALA A 242 -5.70 11.08 -23.74
C ALA A 242 -7.19 11.03 -23.33
N GLU A 243 -8.10 11.50 -24.18
CA GLU A 243 -9.54 11.51 -23.91
C GLU A 243 -10.08 10.11 -23.59
N ASN A 244 -9.68 9.11 -24.37
CA ASN A 244 -10.09 7.72 -24.13
C ASN A 244 -9.71 7.23 -22.73
N ILE A 245 -8.48 7.51 -22.29
CA ILE A 245 -7.99 7.10 -20.98
C ILE A 245 -8.71 7.89 -19.87
N LEU A 246 -8.85 9.20 -20.03
CA LEU A 246 -9.50 10.06 -19.03
C LEU A 246 -10.95 9.65 -18.82
N GLN A 247 -11.71 9.38 -19.88
CA GLN A 247 -13.10 8.90 -19.79
C GLN A 247 -13.20 7.57 -19.04
N GLN A 248 -12.26 6.64 -19.27
CA GLN A 248 -12.22 5.37 -18.53
C GLN A 248 -11.94 5.60 -17.04
N ILE A 249 -11.01 6.51 -16.70
CA ILE A 249 -10.69 6.84 -15.31
C ILE A 249 -11.90 7.45 -14.60
N VAL A 250 -12.59 8.41 -15.22
CA VAL A 250 -13.80 9.03 -14.67
C VAL A 250 -14.87 7.99 -14.39
N LYS A 251 -15.08 7.04 -15.32
CA LYS A 251 -16.06 5.96 -15.14
C LYS A 251 -15.70 5.02 -13.99
N LEU A 252 -14.41 4.73 -13.80
CA LEU A 252 -13.94 3.75 -12.82
C LEU A 252 -13.85 4.31 -11.40
N ALA A 253 -13.46 5.57 -11.24
CA ALA A 253 -13.11 6.15 -9.94
C ALA A 253 -13.62 7.59 -9.77
N PRO A 254 -14.90 7.89 -10.07
CA PRO A 254 -15.41 9.27 -10.17
C PRO A 254 -15.19 10.11 -8.90
N ASP A 255 -15.27 9.47 -7.73
CA ASP A 255 -15.20 10.14 -6.44
C ASP A 255 -13.77 10.28 -5.89
N LEU A 256 -12.81 9.58 -6.48
CA LEU A 256 -11.40 9.65 -6.10
C LEU A 256 -10.68 10.77 -6.86
N TYR A 257 -9.56 11.23 -6.31
CA TYR A 257 -8.68 12.22 -6.94
C TYR A 257 -8.41 11.93 -8.42
N PRO A 258 -7.95 10.74 -8.84
CA PRO A 258 -7.68 10.52 -10.26
C PRO A 258 -8.91 10.66 -11.16
N GLY A 259 -10.12 10.31 -10.69
CA GLY A 259 -11.36 10.54 -11.43
C GLY A 259 -11.74 12.00 -11.51
N LYS A 260 -11.68 12.72 -10.39
CA LYS A 260 -11.95 14.17 -10.33
C LYS A 260 -10.99 14.95 -11.21
N GLU A 261 -9.71 14.62 -11.15
CA GLU A 261 -8.66 15.24 -11.95
C GLU A 261 -8.83 14.91 -13.44
N ALA A 262 -9.18 13.66 -13.77
CA ALA A 262 -9.47 13.30 -15.16
C ALA A 262 -10.70 14.04 -15.72
N ALA A 263 -11.75 14.21 -14.91
CA ALA A 263 -12.93 14.98 -15.28
C ALA A 263 -12.59 16.46 -15.49
N ARG A 264 -11.75 17.04 -14.62
CA ARG A 264 -11.24 18.42 -14.77
C ARG A 264 -10.48 18.57 -16.09
N MET A 265 -9.53 17.69 -16.39
CA MET A 265 -8.77 17.72 -17.64
C MET A 265 -9.67 17.62 -18.86
N LEU A 266 -10.67 16.72 -18.85
CA LEU A 266 -11.63 16.60 -19.96
C LEU A 266 -12.43 17.89 -20.19
N ALA A 267 -12.84 18.58 -19.12
CA ALA A 267 -13.58 19.82 -19.21
C ALA A 267 -12.73 21.00 -19.74
N GLU A 268 -11.42 20.97 -19.54
CA GLU A 268 -10.47 21.98 -20.01
C GLU A 268 -10.03 21.79 -21.46
N LEU A 269 -10.34 20.64 -22.08
CA LEU A 269 -10.00 20.41 -23.47
C LEU A 269 -10.86 21.34 -24.36
N PRO A 270 -10.24 22.05 -25.33
CA PRO A 270 -11.00 22.91 -26.24
C PRO A 270 -12.04 22.09 -26.99
N ALA A 271 -13.20 22.66 -27.33
CA ALA A 271 -14.17 21.95 -28.17
C ALA A 271 -13.48 21.44 -29.44
N ALA A 272 -13.78 20.19 -29.85
CA ALA A 272 -13.23 19.66 -31.09
C ALA A 272 -13.56 20.65 -32.21
N ALA A 273 -12.52 21.19 -32.88
CA ALA A 273 -12.74 22.01 -34.05
C ALA A 273 -13.55 21.17 -35.03
N GLN A 274 -14.79 21.56 -35.30
CA GLN A 274 -15.61 20.92 -36.32
C GLN A 274 -14.81 21.02 -37.61
N ALA A 275 -14.29 19.88 -38.07
CA ALA A 275 -13.68 19.79 -39.39
C ALA A 275 -14.77 20.20 -40.39
N LYS A 276 -14.58 21.39 -40.99
CA LYS A 276 -15.33 21.81 -42.17
C LYS A 276 -14.84 21.04 -43.38
#